data_AF-A0A1K1Q042-F1
#
_entry.id   AF-A0A1K1Q042-F1
#
_cell.length_a   1.000
_cell.length_b   1.000
_cell.length_c   1.000
_cell.angle_alpha   90.00
_cell.angle_beta   90.00
_cell.angle_gamma   90.00
#
_symmetry.space_group_name_H-M   'P 1'
#
loop_
_entity.id
_entity.type
_entity.pdbx_description
1 polymer ?
#
loop_
_entity_poly.entity_id
_entity_poly.type
_entity_poly.pdbx_seq_one_letter_code
_entity_poly.pdbx_strand_id
1 'polypeptide(L)'
;MVSYKALLIFLTVPAAAAVLITLGYLFVYKKRINARLEAHGKGSHRPILTPLGFFLRLWIMLAAGTIGAVALLYFLFAATTKSHTEEHGNYLDLDYPVVHIQNQCIPSMLDSYTPGDEISGYTITDTVSKDGLEIYFYASAAPEMFGFPDAFVGVKVSNDIPDYLVDIEFTQENTAGRDVQGGFSTDTDVRPRWLTVDTISFFGVLDITAKPKESDVEGAKLTVDLAKAYDMEADWKN
;
A
#
# COMPACT_ATOMS: atom_id res chain seq x y z
N MET A 1 3.44 5.97 -13.39
CA MET A 1 3.72 7.41 -13.62
C MET A 1 4.05 7.62 -15.09
N VAL A 2 3.29 8.46 -15.81
CA VAL A 2 3.66 8.86 -17.18
C VAL A 2 4.85 9.81 -17.10
N SER A 3 5.98 9.44 -17.71
CA SER A 3 7.19 10.27 -17.72
C SER A 3 6.89 11.64 -18.32
N TYR A 4 7.35 12.72 -17.68
CA TYR A 4 7.17 14.09 -18.17
C TYR A 4 7.61 14.26 -19.64
N LYS A 5 8.59 13.46 -20.08
CA LYS A 5 9.08 13.43 -21.47
C LYS A 5 8.00 12.96 -22.46
N ALA A 6 7.19 11.97 -22.08
CA ALA A 6 6.09 11.48 -22.91
C ALA A 6 5.00 12.54 -23.06
N LEU A 7 4.63 13.21 -21.95
CA LEU A 7 3.65 14.30 -21.96
C LEU A 7 4.10 15.47 -22.85
N LEU A 8 5.39 15.80 -22.80
CA LEU A 8 5.98 16.86 -23.62
C LEU A 8 5.91 16.53 -25.12
N ILE A 9 6.24 15.30 -25.51
CA ILE A 9 6.14 14.83 -26.91
C ILE A 9 4.68 14.89 -27.41
N PHE A 10 3.73 14.43 -26.59
CA PHE A 10 2.30 14.44 -26.95
C PHE A 10 1.74 15.85 -27.17
N LEU A 11 2.28 16.86 -26.47
CA LEU A 11 1.87 18.26 -26.65
C LEU A 11 2.60 18.94 -27.82
N THR A 12 3.91 18.71 -27.97
CA THR A 12 4.71 19.48 -28.94
C THR A 12 4.57 18.97 -30.37
N VAL A 13 4.39 17.67 -30.59
CA VAL A 13 4.34 17.09 -31.95
C VAL A 13 3.09 17.53 -32.73
N PRO A 14 1.86 17.50 -32.16
CA PRO A 14 0.68 18.01 -32.86
C PRO A 14 0.73 19.51 -33.14
N ALA A 15 1.28 20.30 -32.19
CA ALA A 15 1.45 21.73 -32.35
C ALA A 15 2.42 22.05 -33.52
N ALA A 16 3.55 21.35 -33.59
CA ALA A 16 4.51 21.50 -34.68
C ALA A 16 3.89 21.09 -36.05
N ALA A 17 3.13 19.98 -36.08
CA ALA A 17 2.44 19.54 -37.29
C ALA A 17 1.40 20.58 -37.78
N ALA A 18 0.62 21.16 -36.87
CA ALA A 18 -0.36 22.19 -37.22
C ALA A 18 0.29 23.44 -37.83
N VAL A 19 1.44 23.87 -37.29
CA VAL A 19 2.21 25.00 -37.84
C VAL A 19 2.73 24.68 -39.24
N LEU A 20 3.30 23.49 -39.46
CA LEU A 20 3.84 23.09 -40.76
C LEU A 20 2.75 22.97 -41.83
N ILE A 21 1.61 22.36 -41.50
CA ILE A 21 0.44 22.25 -42.41
C ILE A 21 -0.08 23.64 -42.76
N THR A 22 -0.13 24.55 -41.78
CA THR A 22 -0.56 25.94 -41.97
C THR A 22 0.37 26.69 -42.93
N LEU A 23 1.68 26.61 -42.72
CA LEU A 23 2.68 27.26 -43.58
C LEU A 23 2.64 26.71 -45.00
N GLY A 24 2.52 25.39 -45.16
CA GLY A 24 2.37 24.75 -46.48
C GLY A 24 1.09 25.18 -47.19
N TYR A 25 -0.03 25.27 -46.46
CA TYR A 25 -1.29 25.74 -47.01
C TYR A 25 -1.19 27.19 -47.48
N LEU A 26 -0.58 28.09 -46.70
CA LEU A 26 -0.40 29.49 -47.07
C LEU A 26 0.42 29.64 -48.36
N PHE A 27 1.45 28.81 -48.56
CA PHE A 27 2.25 28.82 -49.78
C PHE A 27 1.43 28.40 -51.03
N VAL A 28 0.66 27.31 -50.92
CA VAL A 28 -0.22 26.84 -52.00
C VAL A 28 -1.36 27.83 -52.27
N TYR A 29 -1.92 28.41 -51.21
CA TYR A 29 -2.98 29.41 -51.28
C TYR A 29 -2.49 30.68 -51.99
N LYS A 30 -1.32 31.20 -51.61
CA LYS A 30 -0.70 32.37 -52.26
C LYS A 30 -0.43 32.11 -53.75
N LYS A 31 0.10 30.93 -54.11
CA LYS A 31 0.35 30.56 -55.51
C LYS A 31 -0.96 30.50 -56.31
N ARG A 32 -2.03 29.93 -55.73
CA ARG A 32 -3.35 29.83 -56.40
C ARG A 32 -4.08 31.17 -56.50
N ILE A 33 -3.93 32.07 -55.52
CA ILE A 33 -4.45 33.43 -55.62
C ILE A 33 -3.71 34.22 -56.68
N ASN A 34 -2.36 34.19 -56.70
CA ASN A 34 -1.58 34.91 -57.69
C ASN A 34 -1.90 34.43 -59.11
N ALA A 35 -2.00 33.12 -59.33
CA ALA A 35 -2.43 32.56 -60.61
C ALA A 35 -3.85 32.97 -61.03
N ARG A 36 -4.75 33.26 -60.07
CA ARG A 36 -6.10 33.77 -60.34
C ARG A 36 -6.13 35.27 -60.57
N LEU A 37 -5.31 36.04 -59.86
CA LEU A 37 -5.11 37.47 -60.10
C LEU A 37 -4.52 37.70 -61.50
N GLU A 38 -3.59 36.84 -61.94
CA GLU A 38 -3.08 36.82 -63.32
C GLU A 38 -4.15 36.39 -64.33
N ALA A 39 -5.09 35.52 -63.94
CA ALA A 39 -6.19 35.05 -64.79
C ALA A 39 -7.46 35.92 -64.75
N HIS A 40 -7.47 37.05 -64.02
CA HIS A 40 -8.64 37.92 -63.91
C HIS A 40 -8.90 38.69 -65.21
N GLY A 41 -9.57 38.01 -66.13
CA GLY A 41 -10.26 38.59 -67.28
C GLY A 41 -11.59 37.90 -67.62
N LYS A 42 -11.79 36.60 -67.34
CA LYS A 42 -13.04 35.91 -67.73
C LYS A 42 -13.36 34.73 -66.82
N GLY A 43 -14.48 34.81 -66.10
CA GLY A 43 -15.16 33.63 -65.52
C GLY A 43 -15.65 33.79 -64.09
N SER A 44 -16.95 33.59 -63.89
CA SER A 44 -17.59 33.43 -62.59
C SER A 44 -17.13 32.12 -61.94
N HIS A 45 -16.20 32.21 -60.99
CA HIS A 45 -15.75 31.07 -60.19
C HIS A 45 -16.25 31.21 -58.75
N ARG A 46 -16.76 30.09 -58.20
CA ARG A 46 -17.22 29.98 -56.80
C ARG A 46 -16.15 30.46 -55.82
N PRO A 47 -16.53 31.16 -54.73
CA PRO A 47 -15.58 31.64 -53.74
C PRO A 47 -14.79 30.46 -53.16
N ILE A 48 -13.46 30.56 -53.22
CA ILE A 48 -12.59 29.66 -52.43
C ILE A 48 -12.90 29.99 -50.96
N LEU A 49 -13.02 28.96 -50.12
CA LEU A 49 -13.09 29.13 -48.67
C LEU A 49 -12.06 30.17 -48.23
N THR A 50 -12.51 31.19 -47.52
CA THR A 50 -11.61 32.20 -46.94
C THR A 50 -10.59 31.47 -46.07
N PRO A 51 -9.34 31.97 -45.94
CA PRO A 51 -8.33 31.34 -45.10
C PRO A 51 -8.87 31.02 -43.71
N LEU A 52 -9.65 31.94 -43.16
CA LEU A 52 -10.37 31.78 -41.89
C LEU A 52 -11.33 30.57 -41.89
N GLY A 53 -12.11 30.37 -42.94
CA GLY A 53 -13.02 29.22 -43.06
C GLY A 53 -12.29 27.89 -43.21
N PHE A 54 -11.10 27.88 -43.81
CA PHE A 54 -10.23 26.70 -43.83
C PHE A 54 -9.65 26.42 -42.44
N PHE A 55 -9.11 27.44 -41.75
CA PHE A 55 -8.59 27.31 -40.39
C PHE A 55 -9.63 26.82 -39.41
N LEU A 56 -10.84 27.37 -39.44
CA LEU A 56 -11.91 26.97 -38.53
C LEU A 56 -12.27 25.49 -38.70
N ARG A 57 -12.38 25.01 -39.95
CA ARG A 57 -12.66 23.59 -40.24
C ARG A 57 -11.50 22.69 -39.82
N LEU A 58 -10.26 23.12 -40.06
CA LEU A 58 -9.07 22.38 -39.63
C LEU A 58 -9.01 22.26 -38.11
N TRP A 59 -9.30 23.34 -37.37
CA TRP A 59 -9.35 23.33 -35.91
C TRP A 59 -10.46 22.42 -35.37
N ILE A 60 -11.65 22.45 -35.96
CA ILE A 60 -12.74 21.55 -35.57
C ILE A 60 -12.35 20.09 -35.83
N MET A 61 -11.74 19.79 -36.98
CA MET A 61 -11.28 18.42 -37.29
C MET A 61 -10.17 17.96 -36.34
N LEU A 62 -9.21 18.82 -36.01
CA LEU A 62 -8.16 18.52 -35.05
C LEU A 62 -8.72 18.32 -33.64
N ALA A 63 -9.64 19.17 -33.20
CA ALA A 63 -10.29 19.03 -31.89
C ALA A 63 -11.08 17.71 -31.79
N ALA A 64 -11.88 17.40 -32.82
CA ALA A 64 -12.63 16.15 -32.88
C ALA A 64 -11.69 14.92 -32.91
N GLY A 65 -10.61 14.99 -33.68
CA GLY A 65 -9.59 13.93 -33.72
C GLY A 65 -8.86 13.76 -32.39
N THR A 66 -8.56 14.85 -31.69
CA THR A 66 -7.91 14.82 -30.38
C THR A 66 -8.83 14.23 -29.32
N ILE A 67 -10.11 14.65 -29.29
CA ILE A 67 -11.12 14.07 -28.39
C ILE A 67 -11.29 12.56 -28.66
N GLY A 68 -11.36 12.17 -29.93
CA GLY A 68 -11.43 10.76 -30.32
C GLY A 68 -10.20 9.95 -29.91
N ALA A 69 -8.99 10.51 -30.07
CA ALA A 69 -7.75 9.88 -29.66
C ALA A 69 -7.64 9.75 -28.13
N VAL A 70 -8.06 10.76 -27.37
CA VAL A 70 -8.10 10.72 -25.90
C VAL A 70 -9.14 9.70 -25.41
N ALA A 71 -10.32 9.65 -26.04
CA ALA A 71 -11.33 8.65 -25.71
C ALA A 71 -10.85 7.22 -26.03
N LEU A 72 -10.19 7.02 -27.18
CA LEU A 72 -9.60 5.74 -27.55
C LEU A 72 -8.47 5.34 -26.59
N LEU A 73 -7.60 6.27 -26.21
CA LEU A 73 -6.57 6.03 -25.21
C LEU A 73 -7.19 5.70 -23.85
N TYR A 74 -8.23 6.41 -23.42
CA TYR A 74 -8.96 6.08 -22.20
C TYR A 74 -9.56 4.68 -22.26
N PHE A 75 -10.21 4.30 -23.37
CA PHE A 75 -10.76 2.95 -23.54
C PHE A 75 -9.66 1.88 -23.59
N LEU A 76 -8.54 2.14 -24.26
CA LEU A 76 -7.40 1.22 -24.30
C LEU A 76 -6.76 1.09 -22.91
N PHE A 77 -6.53 2.20 -22.21
CA PHE A 77 -6.01 2.20 -20.84
C PHE A 77 -6.98 1.51 -19.89
N ALA A 78 -8.27 1.84 -19.91
CA ALA A 78 -9.33 1.22 -19.11
C ALA A 78 -9.48 -0.28 -19.41
N ALA A 79 -9.29 -0.71 -20.66
CA ALA A 79 -9.34 -2.12 -21.06
C ALA A 79 -8.04 -2.89 -20.72
N THR A 80 -6.88 -2.23 -20.76
CA THR A 80 -5.61 -2.81 -20.30
C THR A 80 -5.44 -2.78 -18.79
N THR A 81 -6.15 -1.89 -18.08
CA THR A 81 -6.43 -2.02 -16.65
C THR A 81 -7.61 -2.99 -16.46
N LYS A 82 -7.51 -4.20 -17.03
CA LYS A 82 -7.86 -5.34 -16.18
C LYS A 82 -6.91 -5.20 -15.00
N SER A 83 -7.48 -4.88 -13.86
CA SER A 83 -6.77 -4.73 -12.61
C SER A 83 -5.85 -5.92 -12.39
N HIS A 84 -4.59 -5.79 -12.81
CA HIS A 84 -3.51 -6.03 -11.88
C HIS A 84 -3.64 -4.93 -10.82
N THR A 85 -4.66 -5.06 -9.97
CA THR A 85 -4.43 -4.95 -8.55
C THR A 85 -3.35 -6.00 -8.30
N GLU A 86 -2.09 -5.62 -8.53
CA GLU A 86 -1.07 -6.00 -7.59
C GLU A 86 -1.70 -5.66 -6.23
N GLU A 87 -1.98 -6.70 -5.45
CA GLU A 87 -2.35 -6.60 -4.06
C GLU A 87 -1.21 -5.87 -3.33
N HIS A 88 -1.11 -4.57 -3.51
CA HIS A 88 -0.84 -3.71 -2.38
C HIS A 88 -2.17 -3.72 -1.64
N GLY A 89 -2.36 -4.79 -0.85
CA GLY A 89 -3.57 -5.02 -0.09
C GLY A 89 -3.93 -3.71 0.59
N ASN A 90 -5.11 -3.18 0.26
CA ASN A 90 -5.80 -2.37 1.23
C ASN A 90 -5.99 -3.29 2.43
N TYR A 91 -5.09 -3.19 3.41
CA TYR A 91 -5.19 -3.87 4.71
C TYR A 91 -6.50 -3.52 5.46
N LEU A 92 -7.32 -2.63 4.90
CA LEU A 92 -8.60 -2.18 5.45
C LEU A 92 -9.82 -2.91 4.90
N ASP A 93 -9.67 -3.81 3.91
CA ASP A 93 -10.77 -4.63 3.35
C ASP A 93 -10.57 -6.12 3.70
N LEU A 94 -9.87 -6.38 4.79
CA LEU A 94 -9.66 -7.73 5.31
C LEU A 94 -10.95 -8.19 6.01
N ASP A 95 -11.80 -8.90 5.28
CA ASP A 95 -12.89 -9.75 5.82
C ASP A 95 -12.37 -10.90 6.72
N TYR A 96 -11.05 -10.97 6.92
CA TYR A 96 -10.38 -12.00 7.70
C TYR A 96 -9.57 -11.35 8.81
N PRO A 97 -9.65 -11.85 10.04
CA PRO A 97 -8.84 -11.35 11.13
C PRO A 97 -7.36 -11.61 10.84
N VAL A 98 -6.52 -10.59 11.05
CA VAL A 98 -5.08 -10.68 10.80
C VAL A 98 -4.33 -10.33 12.07
N VAL A 99 -3.34 -11.17 12.37
CA VAL A 99 -2.32 -10.90 13.38
C VAL A 99 -0.97 -10.83 12.68
N HIS A 100 -0.26 -9.73 12.89
CA HIS A 100 1.10 -9.53 12.43
C HIS A 100 2.03 -9.59 13.63
N ILE A 101 2.96 -10.54 13.58
CA ILE A 101 4.00 -10.70 14.59
C ILE A 101 5.31 -10.39 13.91
N GLN A 102 6.05 -9.43 14.46
CA GLN A 102 7.36 -9.08 13.93
C GLN A 102 8.42 -9.15 15.02
N ASN A 103 9.52 -9.80 14.67
CA ASN A 103 10.74 -9.75 15.45
C ASN A 103 11.42 -8.40 15.21
N GLN A 104 11.83 -7.74 16.29
CA GLN A 104 12.65 -6.55 16.24
C GLN A 104 14.07 -6.88 15.71
N CYS A 105 14.26 -6.82 14.39
CA CYS A 105 15.54 -7.07 13.73
C CYS A 105 16.37 -5.79 13.49
N ILE A 106 15.86 -4.61 13.86
CA ILE A 106 16.51 -3.30 13.74
C ILE A 106 16.39 -2.52 15.07
N PRO A 107 17.31 -1.57 15.35
CA PRO A 107 17.19 -0.73 16.54
C PRO A 107 15.82 -0.04 16.61
N SER A 108 15.16 -0.12 17.76
CA SER A 108 13.85 0.48 17.98
C SER A 108 13.80 1.24 19.30
N MET A 109 12.73 2.01 19.51
CA MET A 109 12.53 2.69 20.79
C MET A 109 12.34 1.72 21.97
N LEU A 110 12.01 0.45 21.72
CA LEU A 110 11.93 -0.57 22.77
C LEU A 110 13.32 -0.92 23.35
N ASP A 111 14.42 -0.62 22.64
CA ASP A 111 15.77 -0.89 23.12
C ASP A 111 16.17 -0.05 24.35
N SER A 112 15.45 1.05 24.63
CA SER A 112 15.64 1.84 25.84
C SER A 112 14.96 1.26 27.09
N TYR A 113 14.16 0.21 26.93
CA TYR A 113 13.41 -0.42 28.01
C TYR A 113 13.94 -1.84 28.28
N THR A 114 13.84 -2.26 29.53
CA THR A 114 14.04 -3.66 29.92
C THR A 114 12.68 -4.34 30.00
N PRO A 115 12.50 -5.58 29.51
CA PRO A 115 11.26 -6.30 29.75
C PRO A 115 10.96 -6.42 31.25
N GLY A 116 9.73 -6.08 31.63
CA GLY A 116 9.26 -5.84 32.99
C GLY A 116 9.16 -4.36 33.39
N ASP A 117 9.79 -3.44 32.66
CA ASP A 117 9.69 -2.00 32.92
C ASP A 117 8.31 -1.46 32.52
N GLU A 118 7.90 -0.35 33.14
CA GLU A 118 6.71 0.42 32.75
C GLU A 118 6.98 1.16 31.43
N ILE A 119 6.07 1.00 30.47
CA ILE A 119 6.13 1.66 29.16
C ILE A 119 4.89 2.57 29.04
N SER A 120 5.11 3.86 28.82
CA SER A 120 4.00 4.82 28.71
C SER A 120 3.04 4.44 27.58
N GLY A 121 1.75 4.36 27.89
CA GLY A 121 0.71 3.94 26.94
C GLY A 121 0.41 2.44 26.90
N TYR A 122 1.23 1.61 27.58
CA TYR A 122 1.05 0.17 27.63
C TYR A 122 0.93 -0.32 29.07
N THR A 123 0.17 -1.38 29.25
CA THR A 123 0.03 -2.07 30.54
C THR A 123 0.46 -3.51 30.38
N ILE A 124 1.19 -4.05 31.37
CA ILE A 124 1.47 -5.48 31.43
C ILE A 124 0.18 -6.19 31.84
N THR A 125 -0.43 -6.94 30.93
CA THR A 125 -1.68 -7.67 31.22
C THR A 125 -1.39 -9.04 31.79
N ASP A 126 -0.36 -9.70 31.29
CA ASP A 126 -0.03 -11.08 31.63
C ASP A 126 1.49 -11.28 31.70
N THR A 127 1.92 -12.17 32.60
CA THR A 127 3.33 -12.50 32.81
C THR A 127 3.47 -13.95 33.23
N VAL A 128 4.58 -14.57 32.85
CA VAL A 128 5.00 -15.88 33.35
C VAL A 128 6.49 -15.87 33.62
N SER A 129 6.91 -16.54 34.70
CA SER A 129 8.32 -16.76 35.02
C SER A 129 8.53 -18.25 35.29
N LYS A 130 9.44 -18.87 34.54
CA LYS A 130 9.77 -20.28 34.69
C LYS A 130 11.21 -20.53 34.24
N ASP A 131 11.96 -21.26 35.06
CA ASP A 131 13.31 -21.75 34.75
C ASP A 131 14.26 -20.65 34.22
N GLY A 132 14.19 -19.44 34.78
CA GLY A 132 15.06 -18.32 34.38
C GLY A 132 14.58 -17.54 33.14
N LEU A 133 13.45 -17.93 32.54
CA LEU A 133 12.77 -17.20 31.48
C LEU A 133 11.54 -16.46 32.04
N GLU A 134 11.45 -15.19 31.73
CA GLU A 134 10.31 -14.33 32.05
C GLU A 134 9.71 -13.78 30.74
N ILE A 135 8.41 -13.97 30.55
CA ILE A 135 7.66 -13.42 29.41
C ILE A 135 6.66 -12.41 29.97
N TYR A 136 6.62 -11.24 29.34
CA TYR A 136 5.72 -10.14 29.65
C TYR A 136 4.89 -9.80 28.41
N PHE A 137 3.57 -9.75 28.55
CA PHE A 137 2.67 -9.25 27.51
C PHE A 137 2.22 -7.85 27.84
N TYR A 138 2.53 -6.91 26.94
CA TYR A 138 2.17 -5.50 27.04
C TYR A 138 1.04 -5.21 26.07
N ALA A 139 -0.07 -4.66 26.54
CA ALA A 139 -1.18 -4.24 25.68
C ALA A 139 -1.41 -2.73 25.79
N SER A 140 -1.69 -2.10 24.64
CA SER A 140 -2.20 -0.72 24.60
C SER A 140 -3.68 -0.72 24.99
N ALA A 141 -4.07 0.23 25.84
CA ALA A 141 -5.49 0.47 26.14
C ALA A 141 -6.23 1.15 24.97
N ALA A 142 -5.52 1.60 23.94
CA ALA A 142 -6.07 2.26 22.76
C ALA A 142 -5.29 1.82 21.51
N PRO A 143 -5.62 0.65 20.92
CA PRO A 143 -4.91 0.11 19.76
C PRO A 143 -5.02 0.98 18.49
N GLU A 144 -5.95 1.95 18.44
CA GLU A 144 -6.16 2.79 17.24
C GLU A 144 -5.09 3.89 17.01
N MET A 145 -4.01 3.95 17.79
CA MET A 145 -2.96 4.96 17.57
C MET A 145 -2.06 4.60 16.40
N PHE A 146 -2.39 5.16 15.22
CA PHE A 146 -1.58 5.06 14.00
C PHE A 146 -0.09 5.26 14.26
N GLY A 147 0.69 4.18 14.08
CA GLY A 147 2.16 4.21 14.10
C GLY A 147 2.82 3.49 15.27
N PHE A 148 2.06 2.94 16.22
CA PHE A 148 2.57 2.11 17.30
C PHE A 148 1.85 0.75 17.34
N PRO A 149 2.55 -0.35 17.69
CA PRO A 149 1.90 -1.65 17.76
C PRO A 149 0.87 -1.79 18.85
N ASP A 150 -0.16 -2.59 18.63
CA ASP A 150 -1.24 -2.82 19.61
C ASP A 150 -0.71 -3.45 20.90
N ALA A 151 0.28 -4.34 20.75
CA ALA A 151 0.90 -5.04 21.85
C ALA A 151 2.39 -5.35 21.61
N PHE A 152 3.08 -5.67 22.69
CA PHE A 152 4.45 -6.18 22.66
C PHE A 152 4.59 -7.42 23.53
N VAL A 153 5.49 -8.31 23.12
CA VAL A 153 6.00 -9.39 23.97
C VAL A 153 7.43 -9.05 24.35
N GLY A 154 7.68 -8.89 25.65
CA GLY A 154 9.01 -8.74 26.21
C GLY A 154 9.51 -10.05 26.79
N VAL A 155 10.74 -10.45 26.47
CA VAL A 155 11.36 -11.66 27.03
C VAL A 155 12.63 -11.30 27.77
N LYS A 156 12.67 -11.65 29.05
CA LYS A 156 13.83 -11.47 29.93
C LYS A 156 14.37 -12.83 30.32
N VAL A 157 15.69 -12.96 30.23
CA VAL A 157 16.38 -14.24 30.34
C VAL A 157 17.50 -14.10 31.36
N SER A 158 17.61 -15.11 32.22
CA SER A 158 18.68 -15.20 33.21
C SER A 158 20.03 -15.48 32.55
N ASN A 159 21.12 -15.08 33.23
CA ASN A 159 22.47 -15.13 32.67
C ASN A 159 23.00 -16.56 32.39
N ASP A 160 22.35 -17.58 32.95
CA ASP A 160 22.67 -18.99 32.80
C ASP A 160 22.03 -19.65 31.57
N ILE A 161 21.14 -18.96 30.86
CA ILE A 161 20.59 -19.42 29.58
C ILE A 161 21.36 -18.73 28.44
N PRO A 162 22.24 -19.45 27.72
CA PRO A 162 23.08 -18.85 26.69
C PRO A 162 22.28 -18.48 25.44
N ASP A 163 21.22 -19.23 25.13
CA ASP A 163 20.38 -19.02 23.96
C ASP A 163 18.94 -19.52 24.16
N TYR A 164 17.98 -18.84 23.53
CA TYR A 164 16.55 -19.12 23.65
C TYR A 164 15.79 -18.82 22.35
N LEU A 165 14.65 -19.49 22.18
CA LEU A 165 13.71 -19.31 21.09
C LEU A 165 12.37 -18.85 21.68
N VAL A 166 11.65 -18.01 20.93
CA VAL A 166 10.26 -17.66 21.22
C VAL A 166 9.37 -18.13 20.09
N ASP A 167 8.44 -19.02 20.41
CA ASP A 167 7.38 -19.53 19.56
C ASP A 167 6.07 -18.83 19.95
N ILE A 168 5.34 -18.31 18.97
CA ILE A 168 4.00 -17.74 19.17
C ILE A 168 3.04 -18.49 18.27
N GLU A 169 2.05 -19.12 18.87
CA GLU A 169 0.92 -19.74 18.19
C GLU A 169 -0.32 -18.88 18.42
N PHE A 170 -1.21 -18.82 17.43
CA PHE A 170 -2.45 -18.07 17.56
C PHE A 170 -3.63 -18.92 17.10
N THR A 171 -4.75 -18.76 17.77
CA THR A 171 -6.02 -19.43 17.44
C THR A 171 -7.17 -18.45 17.58
N GLN A 172 -8.06 -18.40 16.59
CA GLN A 172 -9.32 -17.64 16.66
C GLN A 172 -10.45 -18.42 15.99
N GLU A 173 -11.59 -18.52 16.67
CA GLU A 173 -12.83 -18.99 16.06
C GLU A 173 -13.39 -17.86 15.17
N ASN A 174 -13.53 -18.11 13.87
CA ASN A 174 -14.15 -17.14 12.97
C ASN A 174 -15.68 -17.19 13.05
N THR A 175 -16.35 -16.21 12.43
CA THR A 175 -17.82 -16.09 12.39
C THR A 175 -18.55 -17.29 11.76
N ALA A 176 -17.83 -18.17 11.05
CA ALA A 176 -18.36 -19.40 10.49
C ALA A 176 -18.11 -20.64 11.39
N GLY A 177 -17.64 -20.45 12.62
CA GLY A 177 -17.34 -21.52 13.58
C GLY A 177 -16.13 -22.37 13.18
N ARG A 178 -15.18 -21.80 12.43
CA ARG A 178 -13.93 -22.48 12.06
C ARG A 178 -12.75 -21.83 12.75
N ASP A 179 -11.85 -22.66 13.25
CA ASP A 179 -10.61 -22.21 13.86
C ASP A 179 -9.62 -21.74 12.79
N VAL A 180 -9.19 -20.49 12.87
CA VAL A 180 -8.02 -19.96 12.18
C VAL A 180 -6.84 -20.15 13.12
N GLN A 181 -5.84 -20.92 12.66
CA GLN A 181 -4.62 -21.20 13.40
C GLN A 181 -3.39 -20.80 12.60
N GLY A 182 -2.36 -20.34 13.29
CA GLY A 182 -1.06 -20.09 12.70
C GLY A 182 -0.01 -19.89 13.79
N GLY A 183 1.22 -19.59 13.36
CA GLY A 183 2.28 -19.34 14.31
C GLY A 183 3.52 -18.75 13.68
N PHE A 184 4.39 -18.24 14.54
CA PHE A 184 5.65 -17.60 14.24
C PHE A 184 6.70 -18.10 15.23
N SER A 185 7.89 -18.42 14.74
CA SER A 185 9.02 -18.81 15.59
C SER A 185 10.20 -17.90 15.31
N THR A 186 10.82 -17.39 16.38
CA THR A 186 12.02 -16.58 16.30
C THR A 186 13.26 -17.44 16.41
N ASP A 187 13.75 -17.95 15.28
CA ASP A 187 15.09 -18.57 15.19
C ASP A 187 16.08 -17.60 14.57
N THR A 188 16.30 -16.47 15.25
CA THR A 188 17.33 -15.51 14.84
C THR A 188 18.49 -15.55 15.84
N ASP A 189 19.72 -15.69 15.35
CA ASP A 189 20.96 -15.55 16.16
C ASP A 189 21.04 -14.22 16.94
N VAL A 190 20.18 -13.26 16.58
CA VAL A 190 19.93 -12.02 17.30
C VAL A 190 18.83 -12.28 18.32
N ARG A 191 19.20 -12.34 19.62
CA ARG A 191 18.32 -12.51 20.78
C ARG A 191 17.23 -11.43 20.79
N PRO A 192 16.00 -11.72 20.31
CA PRO A 192 15.00 -10.69 20.25
C PRO A 192 14.42 -10.55 21.65
N ARG A 193 14.78 -9.44 22.30
CA ARG A 193 14.23 -9.06 23.61
C ARG A 193 12.78 -8.63 23.51
N TRP A 194 12.36 -8.22 22.31
CA TRP A 194 11.06 -7.65 22.03
C TRP A 194 10.48 -8.22 20.72
N LEU A 195 9.18 -8.49 20.76
CA LEU A 195 8.36 -8.82 19.60
C LEU A 195 7.19 -7.85 19.56
N THR A 196 6.87 -7.32 18.38
CA THR A 196 5.70 -6.47 18.19
C THR A 196 4.54 -7.34 17.71
N VAL A 197 3.35 -7.03 18.22
CA VAL A 197 2.10 -7.69 17.87
C VAL A 197 1.14 -6.61 17.41
N ASP A 198 0.81 -6.63 16.12
CA ASP A 198 -0.20 -5.77 15.51
C ASP A 198 -1.40 -6.63 15.13
N THR A 199 -2.61 -6.18 15.44
CA THR A 199 -3.84 -6.91 15.19
C THR A 199 -4.81 -6.08 14.36
N ILE A 200 -5.45 -6.72 13.37
CA ILE A 200 -6.54 -6.13 12.60
C ILE A 200 -7.72 -7.08 12.72
N SER A 201 -8.75 -6.67 13.46
CA SER A 201 -9.95 -7.46 13.71
C SER A 201 -9.69 -8.86 14.31
N PHE A 202 -8.51 -9.08 14.93
CA PHE A 202 -8.12 -10.34 15.55
C PHE A 202 -8.29 -10.26 17.07
N PHE A 203 -9.19 -11.08 17.62
CA PHE A 203 -9.52 -11.14 19.06
C PHE A 203 -9.38 -12.56 19.61
N GLY A 204 -8.46 -13.34 19.04
CA GLY A 204 -8.22 -14.71 19.43
C GLY A 204 -7.30 -14.86 20.64
N VAL A 205 -6.83 -16.08 20.82
CA VAL A 205 -5.86 -16.45 21.85
C VAL A 205 -4.47 -16.52 21.25
N LEU A 206 -3.48 -15.95 21.95
CA LEU A 206 -2.05 -16.10 21.66
C LEU A 206 -1.40 -17.02 22.70
N ASP A 207 -0.72 -18.05 22.23
CA ASP A 207 0.12 -18.95 23.02
C ASP A 207 1.59 -18.61 22.75
N ILE A 208 2.24 -17.96 23.71
CA ILE A 208 3.62 -17.49 23.62
C ILE A 208 4.49 -18.43 24.46
N THR A 209 5.45 -19.10 23.83
CA THR A 209 6.36 -20.03 24.49
C THR A 209 7.80 -19.58 24.30
N ALA A 210 8.52 -19.31 25.38
CA ALA A 210 9.96 -19.10 25.37
C ALA A 210 10.67 -20.34 25.91
N LYS A 211 11.65 -20.89 25.20
CA LYS A 211 12.40 -22.07 25.63
C LYS A 211 13.89 -21.96 25.29
N PRO A 212 14.79 -22.60 26.07
CA PRO A 212 16.20 -22.66 25.70
C PRO A 212 16.38 -23.38 24.36
N LYS A 213 17.25 -22.88 23.48
CA LYS A 213 17.38 -23.37 22.10
C LYS A 213 17.79 -24.85 22.00
N GLU A 214 18.63 -25.30 22.91
CA GLU A 214 19.16 -26.69 22.94
C GLU A 214 18.39 -27.62 23.91
N SER A 215 17.21 -27.20 24.38
CA SER A 215 16.43 -27.95 25.36
C SER A 215 15.13 -28.47 24.77
N ASP A 216 14.85 -29.76 24.99
CA ASP A 216 13.55 -30.38 24.73
C ASP A 216 12.53 -30.09 25.85
N VAL A 217 12.95 -29.43 26.93
CA VAL A 217 12.06 -29.05 28.03
C VAL A 217 11.24 -27.84 27.63
N GLU A 218 9.91 -27.97 27.77
CA GLU A 218 8.98 -26.86 27.62
C GLU A 218 9.38 -25.74 28.58
N GLY A 219 9.77 -24.58 28.04
CA GLY A 219 10.20 -23.42 28.83
C GLY A 219 9.02 -22.68 29.46
N ALA A 220 9.08 -21.35 29.48
CA ALA A 220 7.98 -20.52 29.95
C ALA A 220 6.89 -20.44 28.86
N LYS A 221 5.63 -20.70 29.23
CA LYS A 221 4.47 -20.57 28.33
C LYS A 221 3.46 -19.59 28.93
N LEU A 222 3.02 -18.64 28.11
CA LEU A 222 2.03 -17.61 28.41
C LEU A 222 0.88 -17.72 27.42
N THR A 223 -0.34 -17.89 27.92
CA THR A 223 -1.56 -17.86 27.10
C THR A 223 -2.29 -16.56 27.35
N VAL A 224 -2.52 -15.78 26.30
CA VAL A 224 -3.15 -14.45 26.35
C VAL A 224 -4.43 -14.45 25.53
N ASP A 225 -5.54 -14.10 26.15
CA ASP A 225 -6.79 -13.78 25.46
C ASP A 225 -6.76 -12.29 25.09
N LEU A 226 -6.71 -11.98 23.79
CA LEU A 226 -6.56 -10.59 23.35
C LEU A 226 -7.80 -9.75 23.59
N ALA A 227 -9.01 -10.33 23.56
CA ALA A 227 -10.22 -9.59 23.88
C ALA A 227 -10.18 -9.09 25.33
N LYS A 228 -9.65 -9.92 26.23
CA LYS A 228 -9.42 -9.55 27.62
C LYS A 228 -8.26 -8.58 27.79
N ALA A 229 -7.14 -8.81 27.09
CA ALA A 229 -5.94 -7.98 27.19
C ALA A 229 -6.20 -6.53 26.74
N TYR A 230 -7.05 -6.32 25.73
CA TYR A 230 -7.45 -5.00 25.25
C TYR A 230 -8.66 -4.40 25.96
N ASP A 231 -9.23 -5.07 26.96
CA ASP A 231 -10.47 -4.67 27.65
C ASP A 231 -11.69 -4.51 26.70
N MET A 232 -11.78 -5.37 25.68
CA MET A 232 -12.79 -5.33 24.61
C MET A 232 -13.86 -6.42 24.74
N GLU A 233 -13.93 -7.14 25.86
CA GLU A 233 -14.90 -8.25 26.05
C GLU A 233 -16.37 -7.83 25.84
N ALA A 234 -16.70 -6.57 26.12
CA ALA A 234 -18.06 -6.04 26.01
C ALA A 234 -18.47 -5.69 24.57
N ASP A 235 -17.52 -5.25 23.75
CA ASP A 235 -17.79 -4.79 22.39
C ASP A 235 -17.84 -5.94 21.38
N TRP A 236 -17.19 -7.08 21.69
CA TRP A 236 -17.18 -8.28 20.84
C TRP A 236 -18.51 -9.06 20.82
N LYS A 237 -19.26 -9.06 21.93
CA LYS A 237 -20.49 -9.88 22.07
C LYS A 237 -21.73 -9.25 21.43
N ASN A 238 -21.64 -8.05 20.88
CA ASN A 238 -22.74 -7.28 20.30
C ASN A 238 -22.59 -7.13 18.78
#